data_AF-A0A7S6W3P4-F1
#
_entry.id   AF-A0A7S6W3P4-F1
#
_cell.length_a   1.000
_cell.length_b   1.000
_cell.length_c   1.000
_cell.angle_alpha   90.00
_cell.angle_beta   90.00
_cell.angle_gamma   90.00
#
_symmetry.space_group_name_H-M   'P 1'
#
loop_
_entity.id
_entity.type
_entity.pdbx_description
1 polymer ?
#
loop_
_entity_poly.entity_id
_entity_poly.type
_entity_poly.pdbx_seq_one_letter_code
_entity_poly.pdbx_strand_id
1 'polypeptide(L)' 'MFNLKIFNKVSTEVLTIKNDLQLNSELQLINKYKSSDSDVYKQAIVLIFKDRGYSNLEIGQLLER' A
#
# COMPACT_ATOMS: atom_id res chain seq x y z
N MET A 1 -23.65 4.42 -7.10
CA MET A 1 -23.12 3.35 -7.97
C MET A 1 -21.61 3.56 -8.07
N PHE A 2 -20.84 2.84 -7.26
CA PHE A 2 -19.39 2.99 -7.18
C PHE A 2 -18.75 2.56 -8.51
N ASN A 3 -17.84 3.39 -9.01
CA ASN A 3 -17.27 3.26 -10.34
C ASN A 3 -16.25 2.09 -10.35
N LEU A 4 -16.71 0.87 -10.65
CA LEU A 4 -15.88 -0.34 -10.75
C LEU A 4 -14.77 -0.24 -11.82
N LYS A 5 -14.73 0.81 -12.63
CA LYS A 5 -13.73 0.98 -13.70
C LYS A 5 -12.33 1.40 -13.21
N ILE A 6 -12.18 1.81 -11.94
CA ILE A 6 -10.86 2.10 -11.35
C ILE A 6 -10.11 0.79 -10.98
N PHE A 7 -10.81 -0.35 -10.91
CA PHE A 7 -10.21 -1.66 -10.61
C PHE A 7 -9.36 -2.26 -11.74
N ASN A 8 -9.23 -1.58 -12.89
CA ASN A 8 -8.59 -2.14 -14.09
C ASN A 8 -7.05 -2.21 -14.05
N LYS A 9 -6.36 -1.92 -12.95
CA LYS A 9 -4.90 -2.15 -12.89
C LYS A 9 -4.27 -2.36 -11.51
N VAL A 10 -5.05 -2.72 -10.50
CA VAL A 10 -4.50 -3.28 -9.26
C VAL A 10 -4.68 -4.78 -9.38
N SER A 11 -3.58 -5.52 -9.46
CA SER A 11 -3.67 -6.98 -9.64
C SER A 11 -4.39 -7.60 -8.43
N THR A 12 -5.05 -8.75 -8.65
CA THR A 12 -5.64 -9.54 -7.56
C THR A 12 -4.62 -9.82 -6.46
N GLU A 13 -3.35 -10.01 -6.84
CA GLU A 13 -2.24 -10.21 -5.90
C GLU A 13 -2.00 -8.99 -5.00
N VAL A 14 -1.99 -7.76 -5.54
CA VAL A 14 -1.88 -6.54 -4.74
C VAL A 14 -3.05 -6.43 -3.75
N LEU A 15 -4.27 -6.75 -4.18
CA LEU A 15 -5.45 -6.69 -3.31
C LEU A 15 -5.39 -7.72 -2.18
N THR A 16 -4.96 -8.95 -2.46
CA THR A 16 -4.75 -9.99 -1.45
C THR A 16 -3.73 -9.55 -0.42
N ILE A 17 -2.54 -9.12 -0.87
CA ILE A 17 -1.47 -8.64 0.03
C ILE A 17 -1.95 -7.44 0.85
N LYS A 18 -2.67 -6.51 0.23
CA LYS A 18 -3.21 -5.34 0.91
C LYS A 18 -4.14 -5.74 2.05
N ASN A 19 -5.06 -6.69 1.82
CA ASN A 19 -5.98 -7.18 2.84
C ASN A 19 -5.22 -7.83 4.00
N ASP A 20 -4.19 -8.63 3.71
CA ASP A 20 -3.36 -9.28 4.74
C ASP A 20 -2.60 -8.27 5.61
N LEU A 21 -2.22 -7.13 5.05
CA LEU A 21 -1.43 -6.10 5.73
C LEU A 21 -2.28 -4.96 6.31
N GLN A 22 -3.60 -4.92 6.07
CA GLN A 22 -4.46 -3.77 6.36
C GLN A 22 -4.50 -3.38 7.85
N LEU A 23 -4.32 -4.35 8.75
CA LEU A 23 -4.34 -4.13 10.21
C LEU A 23 -2.96 -3.83 10.80
N ASN A 24 -1.90 -3.85 10.00
CA ASN A 24 -0.56 -3.57 10.50
C ASN A 24 -0.40 -2.09 10.89
N SER A 25 0.38 -1.82 11.93
CA SER A 25 0.73 -0.44 12.28
C SER A 25 1.57 0.22 11.20
N GLU A 26 1.64 1.55 11.20
CA GLU A 26 2.47 2.30 10.25
C GLU A 26 3.94 1.88 10.31
N LEU A 27 4.50 1.73 11.52
CA LEU A 27 5.88 1.26 11.71
C LEU A 27 6.09 -0.14 11.12
N GLN A 28 5.13 -1.05 11.28
CA GLN A 28 5.21 -2.39 10.68
C GLN A 28 5.17 -2.31 9.16
N LEU A 29 4.30 -1.47 8.58
CA LEU A 29 4.21 -1.27 7.13
C LEU A 29 5.48 -0.65 6.55
N ILE A 30 6.06 0.35 7.23
CA ILE A 30 7.33 0.99 6.82
C ILE A 30 8.46 -0.05 6.81
N ASN A 31 8.62 -0.81 7.89
CA ASN A 31 9.66 -1.84 7.97
C ASN A 31 9.50 -2.89 6.88
N LYS A 32 8.27 -3.35 6.66
CA LYS A 32 7.92 -4.32 5.61
C LYS A 32 8.15 -3.77 4.20
N TYR A 33 7.91 -2.49 3.96
CA TYR A 33 8.18 -1.84 2.68
C TYR A 33 9.68 -1.83 2.38
N LYS A 34 10.49 -1.42 3.36
CA LYS A 34 11.95 -1.32 3.22
C LYS A 34 12.62 -2.68 3.06
N SER A 35 12.10 -3.72 3.71
CA SER A 35 12.67 -5.07 3.64
C SER A 35 12.22 -5.90 2.44
N SER A 36 11.26 -5.42 1.64
CA SER A 36 10.68 -6.19 0.54
C SER A 36 11.33 -5.83 -0.78
N ASP A 37 11.65 -6.84 -1.60
CA ASP A 37 12.08 -6.65 -2.99
C ASP A 37 10.90 -6.74 -3.99
N SER A 38 9.70 -7.06 -3.51
CA SER A 38 8.51 -7.21 -4.36
C SER A 38 7.81 -5.87 -4.59
N ASP A 39 7.76 -5.45 -5.86
CA ASP A 39 7.04 -4.24 -6.28
C ASP A 39 5.54 -4.33 -6.00
N VAL A 40 4.95 -5.51 -6.15
CA VAL A 40 3.53 -5.79 -5.84
C VAL A 40 3.27 -5.57 -4.35
N TYR A 41 4.18 -6.04 -3.51
CA TYR A 41 4.09 -5.91 -2.05
C TYR A 41 4.25 -4.45 -1.60
N LYS A 42 5.21 -3.73 -2.20
CA LYS A 42 5.41 -2.29 -2.00
C LYS A 42 4.19 -1.48 -2.45
N GLN A 43 3.60 -1.83 -3.59
CA GLN A 43 2.39 -1.19 -4.10
C GLN A 43 1.20 -1.40 -3.15
N ALA A 44 1.03 -2.60 -2.59
CA ALA A 44 -0.01 -2.87 -1.61
C ALA A 44 0.13 -1.97 -0.37
N ILE A 45 1.35 -1.82 0.15
CA ILE A 45 1.64 -0.95 1.30
C ILE A 45 1.34 0.52 0.98
N VAL A 46 1.74 1.02 -0.19
CA VAL A 46 1.42 2.40 -0.63
C VAL A 46 -0.10 2.62 -0.70
N LEU A 47 -0.86 1.63 -1.19
CA LEU A 47 -2.32 1.71 -1.21
C LEU A 47 -2.93 1.76 0.19
N ILE A 48 -2.38 1.03 1.16
CA ILE A 48 -2.84 1.10 2.57
C ILE A 48 -2.64 2.52 3.12
N PHE A 49 -1.48 3.14 2.89
CA PHE A 49 -1.26 4.52 3.32
C PHE A 49 -2.22 5.50 2.66
N LYS A 50 -2.49 5.35 1.35
CA LYS A 50 -3.48 6.18 0.66
C LYS A 50 -4.88 6.04 1.27
N ASP A 51 -5.30 4.82 1.55
CA ASP A 51 -6.60 4.54 2.17
C ASP A 51 -6.70 5.10 3.59
N ARG A 52 -5.57 5.22 4.29
CA ARG A 52 -5.49 5.86 5.62
C ARG A 52 -5.44 7.39 5.56
N GLY A 53 -5.46 7.98 4.37
CA GLY A 53 -5.53 9.44 4.17
C GLY A 53 -4.18 10.12 3.96
N TYR A 54 -3.08 9.38 3.82
CA TYR A 54 -1.77 9.98 3.54
C TYR A 54 -1.67 10.48 2.10
N SER A 55 -1.10 11.67 1.94
CA SER A 55 -0.72 12.21 0.64
C SER A 55 0.50 11.49 0.06
N ASN A 56 0.70 11.58 -1.25
CA ASN A 56 1.90 11.01 -1.89
C ASN A 56 3.21 11.59 -1.31
N LEU A 57 3.21 12.86 -0.87
CA LEU A 57 4.37 13.50 -0.27
C LEU A 57 4.70 12.90 1.10
N GLU A 58 3.70 12.75 1.96
CA GLU A 58 3.88 12.14 3.28
C GLU A 58 4.33 10.68 3.16
N ILE A 59 3.76 9.93 2.21
CA ILE A 59 4.18 8.56 1.92
C ILE A 59 5.66 8.53 1.52
N GLY A 60 6.10 9.42 0.61
CA GLY A 60 7.51 9.53 0.24
C GLY A 60 8.41 9.76 1.45
N GLN A 61 8.05 10.73 2.30
CA GLN A 61 8.81 11.05 3.52
C GLN A 61 8.85 9.89 4.53
N LEU A 62 7.78 9.12 4.67
CA LEU A 62 7.74 7.95 5.56
C LEU A 62 8.62 6.81 5.08
N LEU A 63 8.71 6.62 3.76
CA LEU A 63 9.39 5.49 3.13
C LEU A 63 10.85 5.76 2.78
N GLU A 64 11.25 7.01 2.58
CA GLU A 64 12.65 7.44 2.36
C GLU A 64 13.49 7.45 3.65
N ARG A 65 12.84 7.49 4.82
CA ARG A 65 13.51 7.47 6.13
C ARG A 65 14.20 6.14 6.44
#